data_AF-A0A354BHC7-F1
#
_entry.id   AF-A0A354BHC7-F1
#
_cell.length_a   1.000
_cell.length_b   1.000
_cell.length_c   1.000
_cell.angle_alpha   90.00
_cell.angle_beta   90.00
_cell.angle_gamma   90.00
#
_symmetry.space_group_name_H-M   'P 1'
#
loop_
_entity.id
_entity.type
_entity.pdbx_description
1 polymer ?
#
loop_
_entity_poly.entity_id
_entity_poly.type
_entity_poly.pdbx_seq_one_letter_code
_entity_poly.pdbx_strand_id
1 'polypeptide(L)' 'MPTRKSKPQEPSVDQAATRRVVAVARRQFLAHGFRSVSMDDLAAELGMSKKTLYAY' A
#
# COMPACT_ATOMS: atom_id res chain seq x y z
N MET A 1 -34.04 -3.90 2.65
CA MET A 1 -32.86 -3.18 2.12
C MET A 1 -31.61 -3.92 2.60
N PRO A 2 -30.94 -4.77 1.81
CA PRO A 2 -29.78 -5.49 2.32
C PRO A 2 -28.56 -4.56 2.37
N THR A 3 -28.10 -4.33 3.59
CA THR A 3 -26.92 -3.54 3.97
C THR A 3 -25.64 -4.10 3.36
N ARG A 4 -24.84 -3.24 2.72
CA ARG A 4 -23.50 -3.55 2.18
C ARG A 4 -22.61 -3.95 3.36
N LYS A 5 -22.30 -5.24 3.50
CA LYS A 5 -21.50 -5.76 4.61
C LYS A 5 -20.07 -5.20 4.53
N SER A 6 -19.67 -4.43 5.53
CA SER A 6 -18.28 -4.09 5.82
C SER A 6 -17.52 -5.38 6.10
N LYS A 7 -16.49 -5.68 5.30
CA LYS A 7 -15.65 -6.87 5.48
C LYS A 7 -14.97 -6.81 6.87
N PRO A 8 -14.88 -7.91 7.61
CA PRO A 8 -14.28 -7.96 8.94
C PRO A 8 -12.85 -7.42 8.90
N GLN A 9 -12.55 -6.50 9.82
CA GLN A 9 -11.23 -5.96 10.06
C GLN A 9 -10.35 -7.10 10.60
N GLU A 10 -9.46 -7.66 9.78
CA GLU A 10 -8.40 -8.53 10.30
C GLU A 10 -7.42 -7.66 11.12
N PRO A 11 -7.06 -8.06 12.36
CA PRO A 11 -6.48 -7.12 13.30
C PRO A 11 -4.96 -7.06 13.15
N SER A 12 -4.43 -5.83 13.16
CA SER A 12 -3.03 -5.41 13.39
C SER A 12 -1.97 -5.60 12.30
N VAL A 13 -1.95 -6.69 11.52
CA VAL A 13 -0.86 -6.93 10.54
C VAL A 13 -0.98 -6.02 9.32
N ASP A 14 -2.20 -5.83 8.80
CA ASP A 14 -2.44 -5.01 7.61
C ASP A 14 -2.17 -3.53 7.86
N GLN A 15 -2.53 -3.00 9.04
CA GLN A 15 -2.29 -1.58 9.33
C GLN A 15 -0.80 -1.24 9.41
N ALA A 16 0.04 -2.16 9.88
CA ALA A 16 1.49 -1.99 9.88
C ALA A 16 2.05 -2.00 8.45
N ALA A 17 1.54 -2.91 7.60
CA ALA A 17 1.88 -2.94 6.18
C ALA A 17 1.44 -1.66 5.46
N THR A 18 0.20 -1.19 5.64
CA THR A 18 -0.30 0.06 5.06
C THR A 18 0.56 1.26 5.48
N ARG A 19 0.91 1.37 6.77
CA ARG A 19 1.79 2.45 7.25
C ARG A 19 3.16 2.41 6.59
N ARG A 20 3.72 1.21 6.39
CA ARG A 20 4.99 1.01 5.69
C ARG A 20 4.88 1.43 4.23
N VAL A 21 3.82 1.04 3.53
CA VAL A 21 3.54 1.44 2.13
C VAL A 21 3.50 2.96 2.02
N VAL A 22 2.74 3.63 2.88
CA VAL A 22 2.60 5.09 2.88
C VAL A 22 3.93 5.78 3.15
N ALA A 23 4.73 5.28 4.10
CA ALA A 23 6.04 5.86 4.42
C ALA A 23 7.02 5.78 3.23
N VAL A 24 7.09 4.63 2.55
CA VAL A 24 7.93 4.45 1.36
C VAL A 24 7.44 5.31 0.20
N ALA A 25 6.13 5.30 -0.07
CA ALA A 25 5.54 6.12 -1.13
C ALA A 25 5.83 7.60 -0.93
N ARG A 26 5.69 8.11 0.30
CA ARG A 26 6.01 9.50 0.63
C ARG A 26 7.47 9.83 0.32
N ARG A 27 8.42 8.97 0.70
CA ARG A 27 9.85 9.19 0.42
C ARG A 27 10.11 9.21 -1.09
N GLN A 28 9.58 8.23 -1.82
CA GLN A 28 9.72 8.12 -3.27
C GLN A 28 9.14 9.35 -3.98
N PHE A 29 7.94 9.78 -3.61
CA PHE A 29 7.32 10.97 -4.21
C PHE A 29 8.10 12.25 -3.94
N LEU A 30 8.65 12.41 -2.73
CA LEU A 30 9.46 13.58 -2.39
C LEU A 30 10.83 13.59 -3.07
N ALA A 31 11.42 12.42 -3.31
CA ALA A 31 12.73 12.30 -3.95
C ALA A 31 12.66 12.38 -5.49
N HIS A 32 11.65 11.77 -6.10
CA HIS A 32 11.59 11.58 -7.56
C HIS A 32 10.41 12.31 -8.23
N GLY A 33 9.48 12.85 -7.44
CA GLY A 33 8.25 13.48 -7.93
C GLY A 33 7.15 12.48 -8.26
N PHE A 34 5.90 12.94 -8.26
CA PHE A 34 4.71 12.08 -8.37
C PHE A 34 4.59 11.32 -9.70
N ARG A 35 5.08 11.88 -10.82
CA ARG A 35 4.99 11.23 -12.15
C ARG A 35 6.05 10.15 -12.38
N SER A 36 7.13 10.17 -11.60
CA SER A 36 8.29 9.29 -11.80
C SER A 36 8.22 8.01 -10.96
N VAL A 37 7.28 7.93 -10.03
CA VAL A 37 7.15 6.78 -9.12
C VAL A 37 6.05 5.85 -9.63
N SER A 38 6.42 4.62 -9.93
CA SER A 38 5.46 3.57 -10.32
C SER A 38 5.14 2.63 -9.16
N MET A 39 4.06 1.86 -9.33
CA MET A 39 3.72 0.78 -8.38
C MET A 39 4.74 -0.37 -8.40
N ASP A 40 5.48 -0.54 -9.51
CA ASP A 40 6.60 -1.50 -9.55
C ASP A 40 7.75 -1.05 -8.64
N ASP A 41 8.10 0.23 -8.67
CA ASP A 41 9.19 0.78 -7.85
C ASP A 41 8.85 0.65 -6.37
N LEU A 42 7.59 0.97 -6.02
CA LEU A 42 7.06 0.80 -4.68
C LEU A 42 7.10 -0.65 -4.22
N ALA A 43 6.63 -1.58 -5.06
CA ALA A 43 6.64 -3.01 -4.75
C ALA A 43 8.07 -3.55 -4.56
N ALA A 44 8.99 -3.15 -5.44
CA ALA A 44 10.40 -3.54 -5.37
C ALA A 44 11.06 -3.06 -4.09
N GLU A 45 10.86 -1.80 -3.71
CA GLU A 45 11.45 -1.22 -2.49
C GLU A 45 10.81 -1.78 -1.20
N LEU A 46 9.54 -2.13 -1.24
CA LEU A 46 8.84 -2.77 -0.12
C LEU A 46 9.17 -4.26 0.02
N GLY A 47 9.81 -4.89 -0.99
CA GLY A 47 10.01 -6.33 -1.06
C GLY A 47 8.67 -7.09 -1.20
N MET A 48 7.66 -6.45 -1.77
CA MET A 48 6.32 -6.98 -1.94
C MET A 48 6.06 -7.30 -3.41
N SER A 49 5.22 -8.29 -3.69
CA SER A 49 4.67 -8.43 -5.03
C SER A 49 3.64 -7.32 -5.29
N LYS A 50 3.45 -6.91 -6.55
CA LYS A 50 2.35 -6.01 -6.95
C LYS A 50 1.00 -6.49 -6.44
N LYS A 51 0.72 -7.79 -6.56
CA LYS A 51 -0.53 -8.40 -6.09
C LYS A 51 -0.72 -8.21 -4.59
N THR A 52 0.36 -8.32 -3.82
CA THR A 52 0.36 -8.09 -2.37
C THR A 52 0.15 -6.61 -2.06
N LEU A 53 0.81 -5.70 -2.79
CA LEU A 53 0.64 -4.26 -2.63
C LEU A 53 -0.80 -3.80 -2.87
N TYR A 54 -1.48 -4.34 -3.88
CA TYR A 54 -2.89 -4.03 -4.19
C TYR A 54 -3.91 -4.72 -3.26
N ALA A 55 -3.49 -5.65 -2.41
CA ALA A 55 -4.38 -6.36 -1.49
C ALA A 55 -4.64 -5.59 -0.18
N TYR A 56 -3.81 -4.60 0.12
CA TYR A 56 -3.96 -3.67 1.25
C TYR A 56 -4.76 -2.43 0.84
#